data_AF-A0A8H5ZV76-F1
#
_entry.id   AF-A0A8H5ZV76-F1
#
_cell.length_a   1.000
_cell.length_b   1.000
_cell.length_c   1.000
_cell.angle_alpha   90.00
_cell.angle_beta   90.00
_cell.angle_gamma   90.00
#
_symmetry.space_group_name_H-M   'P 1'
#
loop_
_entity.id
_entity.type
_entity.pdbx_description
1 polymer ?
#
loop_
_entity_poly.entity_id
_entity_poly.type
_entity_poly.pdbx_seq_one_letter_code
_entity_poly.pdbx_strand_id
1 'polypeptide(L)'
;MTVPTPQSPSQHFPDLPQFSGFMKPCRLEGKVSNLEVYGEIPQDIDGTFYRVMPDPQLPPFVENDEWFNGDGNITAFRILDGKVSFQQRYVRTEKFVRERAAERALIGKYRNKFTDAVRFKIRSTANTNVVYFNGNLLALKEDSPPYALDPETLETYGLYTFNDQLPSMTFTAHPKFDPRTGEMICFGYEAKGDGTPDICYYSVAPDGRFLQTVWLCAPVVAMIHDFAVTDNWVLFPIIPQVCDIERLKRGGDHWQWSPETPFYIGVLPRRGAKPTDVKWYTYRNCFPGHTSNAYEDESGKIILDLGISNDNAFFWWPDAQGNAPEPSAIATQLKRFTIDPLSPSLDLSLGNPSVIQSDNCEFYRIDDRFATQPYKHCFFDMMDVTLGTDFASISAQLGGGHPLYNAVGHLNIATGKTDVYFPGKTHMTGETCAPQVSNQHSLVRFPAAANNGRTCHPANAVLATGEGCRATAKTLDEEGALEFYYRVNVAYFILNDKRAFIGYRAFWGIDGVLFTLVTQDKP
;
A
#
# COMPACT_ATOMS: atom_id res chain seq x y z
N MET A 1 -34.58 12.76 18.06
CA MET A 1 -33.28 13.30 17.58
C MET A 1 -33.59 14.18 16.39
N THR A 2 -33.02 15.39 16.32
CA THR A 2 -33.10 16.22 15.10
C THR A 2 -32.15 15.63 14.06
N VAL A 3 -32.65 15.40 12.84
CA VAL A 3 -31.77 15.16 11.69
C VAL A 3 -30.91 16.43 11.53
N PRO A 4 -29.56 16.34 11.42
CA PRO A 4 -28.75 17.50 11.15
C PRO A 4 -29.22 18.20 9.88
N THR A 5 -29.42 19.52 9.94
CA THR A 5 -29.68 20.30 8.73
C THR A 5 -28.52 20.05 7.77
N PRO A 6 -28.75 19.60 6.52
CA PRO A 6 -27.66 19.34 5.59
C PRO A 6 -26.86 20.63 5.40
N GLN A 7 -25.58 20.60 5.77
CA GLN A 7 -24.67 21.71 5.50
C GLN A 7 -24.67 21.96 3.98
N SER A 8 -24.65 23.22 3.57
CA SER A 8 -24.52 23.54 2.15
C SER A 8 -23.17 22.99 1.66
N PRO A 9 -23.12 22.25 0.53
CA PRO A 9 -21.89 21.58 0.12
C PRO A 9 -20.77 22.60 -0.09
N SER A 10 -19.60 22.34 0.50
CA SER A 10 -18.48 23.26 0.40
C SER A 10 -18.02 23.39 -1.04
N GLN A 11 -17.85 24.64 -1.50
CA GLN A 11 -17.33 24.95 -2.83
C GLN A 11 -15.78 24.94 -2.88
N HIS A 12 -15.11 24.71 -1.74
CA HIS A 12 -13.67 24.66 -1.61
C HIS A 12 -13.25 23.53 -0.65
N PHE A 13 -12.05 22.98 -0.84
CA PHE A 13 -11.49 22.01 0.11
C PHE A 13 -11.23 22.69 1.47
N PRO A 14 -11.43 21.98 2.60
CA PRO A 14 -11.12 22.51 3.92
C PRO A 14 -9.64 22.91 4.04
N ASP A 15 -9.36 23.98 4.78
CA ASP A 15 -7.98 24.36 5.15
C ASP A 15 -7.50 23.47 6.32
N LEU A 16 -7.30 22.19 6.02
CA LEU A 16 -6.87 21.15 6.95
C LEU A 16 -5.58 20.47 6.44
N PRO A 17 -4.76 19.87 7.32
CA PRO A 17 -3.48 19.25 6.93
C PRO A 17 -3.61 18.21 5.82
N GLN A 18 -4.68 17.40 5.80
CA GLN A 18 -4.90 16.36 4.79
C GLN A 18 -5.43 16.87 3.43
N PHE A 19 -5.61 18.19 3.25
CA PHE A 19 -5.95 18.82 1.97
C PHE A 19 -5.01 19.98 1.58
N SER A 20 -3.90 20.13 2.31
CA SER A 20 -2.91 21.21 2.15
C SER A 20 -1.49 20.66 2.03
N GLY A 21 -0.54 21.53 1.64
CA GLY A 21 0.83 21.08 1.32
C GLY A 21 0.84 19.95 0.29
N PHE A 22 1.72 18.96 0.49
CA PHE A 22 1.83 17.74 -0.31
C PHE A 22 0.50 16.97 -0.48
N MET A 23 -0.39 17.03 0.52
CA MET A 23 -1.71 16.39 0.52
C MET A 23 -2.77 17.15 -0.29
N LYS A 24 -2.41 18.27 -0.93
CA LYS A 24 -3.34 19.10 -1.70
C LYS A 24 -3.90 18.34 -2.92
N PRO A 25 -5.23 18.29 -3.12
CA PRO A 25 -5.85 17.58 -4.24
C PRO A 25 -5.33 18.04 -5.60
N CYS A 26 -4.91 17.08 -6.43
CA CYS A 26 -4.25 17.31 -7.70
C CYS A 26 -5.27 17.27 -8.85
N ARG A 27 -6.09 16.22 -8.86
CA ARG A 27 -7.22 15.99 -9.77
C ARG A 27 -6.85 16.02 -11.25
N LEU A 28 -5.59 15.71 -11.55
CA LEU A 28 -5.03 15.65 -12.90
C LEU A 28 -5.43 14.34 -13.59
N GLU A 29 -5.86 14.45 -14.84
CA GLU A 29 -5.91 13.32 -15.78
C GLU A 29 -5.21 13.74 -17.07
N GLY A 30 -4.19 12.98 -17.51
CA GLY A 30 -3.35 13.38 -18.64
C GLY A 30 -2.57 12.23 -19.28
N LYS A 31 -1.88 12.51 -20.37
CA LYS A 31 -0.82 11.68 -20.96
C LYS A 31 0.35 12.58 -21.34
N VAL A 32 1.59 12.13 -21.13
CA VAL A 32 2.82 12.80 -21.58
C VAL A 32 3.74 11.74 -22.17
N SER A 33 4.04 11.83 -23.47
CA SER A 33 4.93 10.90 -24.16
C SER A 33 6.38 11.39 -24.07
N ASN A 34 7.32 10.46 -23.90
CA ASN A 34 8.77 10.75 -23.86
C ASN A 34 9.11 11.87 -22.87
N LEU A 35 9.02 11.57 -21.56
CA LEU A 35 9.46 12.46 -20.50
C LEU A 35 10.93 12.90 -20.70
N GLU A 36 11.28 14.10 -20.22
CA GLU A 36 12.69 14.51 -20.11
C GLU A 36 13.44 13.56 -19.18
N VAL A 37 14.64 13.11 -19.57
CA VAL A 37 15.47 12.15 -18.81
C VAL A 37 16.92 12.63 -18.79
N TYR A 38 17.49 12.82 -17.61
CA TYR A 38 18.92 13.17 -17.47
C TYR A 38 19.68 11.91 -17.03
N GLY A 39 20.67 11.49 -17.81
CA GLY A 39 21.30 10.16 -17.71
C GLY A 39 20.54 9.11 -18.52
N GLU A 40 20.77 7.83 -18.25
CA GLU A 40 20.33 6.72 -19.12
C GLU A 40 19.33 5.79 -18.41
N ILE A 41 18.23 5.48 -19.09
CA ILE A 41 17.32 4.38 -18.74
C ILE A 41 17.82 3.09 -19.40
N PRO A 42 17.91 1.96 -18.66
CA PRO A 42 18.34 0.70 -19.24
C PRO A 42 17.43 0.21 -20.37
N GLN A 43 18.04 -0.19 -21.48
CA GLN A 43 17.37 -0.64 -22.71
C GLN A 43 16.66 -2.00 -22.58
N ASP A 44 16.91 -2.72 -21.49
CA ASP A 44 16.36 -4.04 -21.17
C ASP A 44 15.09 -3.99 -20.29
N ILE A 45 14.58 -2.80 -19.98
CA ILE A 45 13.28 -2.63 -19.30
C ILE A 45 12.18 -2.45 -20.35
N ASP A 46 11.35 -3.48 -20.51
CA ASP A 46 10.12 -3.46 -21.30
C ASP A 46 8.92 -3.78 -20.37
N GLY A 47 8.30 -2.74 -19.82
CA GLY A 47 7.10 -2.88 -18.98
C GLY A 47 6.42 -1.57 -18.61
N THR A 48 5.40 -1.65 -17.75
CA THR A 48 4.70 -0.49 -17.18
C THR A 48 4.66 -0.58 -15.66
N PHE A 49 5.07 0.50 -15.00
CA PHE A 49 4.98 0.68 -13.54
C PHE A 49 3.69 1.42 -13.22
N TYR A 50 2.79 0.77 -12.47
CA TYR A 50 1.51 1.33 -12.05
C TYR A 50 1.50 1.65 -10.56
N ARG A 51 0.88 2.78 -10.20
CA ARG A 51 0.54 3.18 -8.84
C ARG A 51 -0.89 3.70 -8.77
N VAL A 52 -1.45 3.80 -7.56
CA VAL A 52 -2.71 4.50 -7.34
C VAL A 52 -2.57 5.53 -6.22
N MET A 53 -3.22 6.67 -6.38
CA MET A 53 -3.15 7.82 -5.48
C MET A 53 -4.57 8.21 -5.04
N PRO A 54 -4.88 8.27 -3.73
CA PRO A 54 -6.09 8.91 -3.25
C PRO A 54 -6.05 10.41 -3.58
N ASP A 55 -7.00 10.88 -4.40
CA ASP A 55 -7.01 12.22 -4.97
C ASP A 55 -8.47 12.71 -5.03
N PRO A 56 -9.03 13.27 -3.94
CA PRO A 56 -10.47 13.54 -3.85
C PRO A 56 -10.91 14.52 -4.93
N GLN A 57 -11.86 14.11 -5.79
CA GLN A 57 -12.23 14.93 -6.96
C GLN A 57 -12.98 16.23 -6.58
N LEU A 58 -13.67 16.22 -5.44
CA LEU A 58 -14.59 17.25 -4.96
C LEU A 58 -14.41 17.43 -3.44
N PRO A 59 -14.68 18.62 -2.87
CA PRO A 59 -14.61 18.84 -1.43
C PRO A 59 -15.57 17.92 -0.65
N PRO A 60 -15.15 17.34 0.48
CA PRO A 60 -16.04 16.58 1.36
C PRO A 60 -17.09 17.51 2.00
N PHE A 61 -18.24 16.93 2.37
CA PHE A 61 -19.26 17.59 3.20
C PHE A 61 -19.24 17.12 4.67
N VAL A 62 -18.31 16.21 5.02
CA VAL A 62 -18.09 15.74 6.40
C VAL A 62 -16.83 16.38 6.98
N GLU A 63 -16.87 16.64 8.29
CA GLU A 63 -15.73 17.18 9.03
C GLU A 63 -14.63 16.12 9.20
N ASN A 64 -13.38 16.53 9.03
CA ASN A 64 -12.17 15.71 9.20
C ASN A 64 -12.12 14.41 8.37
N ASP A 65 -12.65 14.44 7.15
CA ASP A 65 -12.56 13.33 6.18
C ASP A 65 -11.10 12.86 5.99
N GLU A 66 -10.88 11.54 6.01
CA GLU A 66 -9.54 10.94 5.95
C GLU A 66 -9.01 10.83 4.52
N TRP A 67 -7.71 10.99 4.30
CA TRP A 67 -7.12 10.90 2.95
C TRP A 67 -7.33 9.52 2.29
N PHE A 68 -7.48 8.46 3.09
CA PHE A 68 -7.87 7.12 2.64
C PHE A 68 -9.26 7.05 1.99
N ASN A 69 -10.07 8.12 2.04
CA ASN A 69 -11.39 8.27 1.42
C ASN A 69 -11.37 9.01 0.06
N GLY A 70 -10.19 9.52 -0.38
CA GLY A 70 -10.03 10.18 -1.69
C GLY A 70 -10.15 9.23 -2.89
N ASP A 71 -10.66 9.71 -4.02
CA ASP A 71 -10.89 8.88 -5.22
C ASP A 71 -9.58 8.34 -5.82
N GLY A 72 -9.57 7.07 -6.26
CA GLY A 72 -8.38 6.43 -6.81
C GLY A 72 -7.98 6.99 -8.17
N ASN A 73 -6.84 7.68 -8.23
CA ASN A 73 -6.23 8.19 -9.46
C ASN A 73 -5.00 7.31 -9.82
N ILE A 74 -5.13 6.49 -10.86
CA ILE A 74 -4.11 5.56 -11.33
C ILE A 74 -3.06 6.34 -12.12
N THR A 75 -1.78 6.20 -11.76
CA THR A 75 -0.67 6.65 -12.60
C THR A 75 0.03 5.44 -13.23
N ALA A 76 0.38 5.55 -14.51
CA ALA A 76 1.13 4.54 -15.26
C ALA A 76 2.37 5.17 -15.89
N PHE A 77 3.51 4.48 -15.75
CA PHE A 77 4.79 4.83 -16.35
C PHE A 77 5.24 3.70 -17.27
N ARG A 78 4.97 3.82 -18.58
CA ARG A 78 5.42 2.85 -19.60
C ARG A 78 6.89 3.10 -19.88
N ILE A 79 7.72 2.10 -19.64
CA ILE A 79 9.17 2.11 -19.89
C ILE A 79 9.48 1.15 -21.05
N LEU A 80 10.10 1.66 -22.11
CA LEU A 80 10.45 0.91 -23.33
C LEU A 80 11.59 1.63 -24.07
N ASP A 81 12.53 0.90 -24.67
CA ASP A 81 13.64 1.42 -25.49
C ASP A 81 14.42 2.59 -24.84
N GLY A 82 14.59 2.54 -23.52
CA GLY A 82 15.22 3.61 -22.73
C GLY A 82 14.44 4.91 -22.63
N LYS A 83 13.11 4.89 -22.80
CA LYS A 83 12.22 6.05 -22.68
C LYS A 83 11.12 5.76 -21.66
N VAL A 84 10.58 6.80 -21.03
CA VAL A 84 9.35 6.72 -20.22
C VAL A 84 8.25 7.57 -20.82
N SER A 85 7.03 7.05 -20.83
CA SER A 85 5.81 7.83 -21.04
C SER A 85 4.89 7.73 -19.83
N PHE A 86 4.28 8.85 -19.45
CA PHE A 86 3.38 9.00 -18.31
C PHE A 86 1.92 9.01 -18.76
N GLN A 87 1.05 8.41 -17.96
CA GLN A 87 -0.40 8.59 -18.03
C GLN A 87 -0.99 8.62 -16.62
N GLN A 88 -2.06 9.41 -16.43
CA GLN A 88 -2.84 9.42 -15.19
C GLN A 88 -4.36 9.47 -15.49
N ARG A 89 -5.15 8.63 -14.79
CA ARG A 89 -6.60 8.49 -14.94
C ARG A 89 -7.29 8.10 -13.64
N TYR A 90 -8.45 8.68 -13.37
CA TYR A 90 -9.32 8.24 -12.29
C TYR A 90 -10.04 6.94 -12.62
N VAL A 91 -10.11 6.03 -11.63
CA VAL A 91 -11.02 4.89 -11.68
C VAL A 91 -12.47 5.40 -11.66
N ARG A 92 -13.28 5.00 -12.65
CA ARG A 92 -14.68 5.46 -12.76
C ARG A 92 -15.61 4.65 -11.86
N THR A 93 -15.40 4.72 -10.54
CA THR A 93 -16.23 4.01 -9.56
C THR A 93 -17.66 4.56 -9.47
N GLU A 94 -18.57 3.81 -8.84
CA GLU A 94 -19.94 4.28 -8.57
C GLU A 94 -19.94 5.61 -7.77
N LYS A 95 -19.03 5.74 -6.79
CA LYS A 95 -18.74 7.01 -6.09
C LYS A 95 -18.38 8.09 -7.11
N PHE A 96 -17.30 7.88 -7.86
CA PHE A 96 -16.73 8.89 -8.75
C PHE A 96 -17.77 9.42 -9.74
N VAL A 97 -18.46 8.52 -10.46
CA VAL A 97 -19.41 8.89 -11.52
C VAL A 97 -20.64 9.62 -10.98
N ARG A 98 -21.18 9.18 -9.84
CA ARG A 98 -22.38 9.80 -9.24
C ARG A 98 -22.08 11.16 -8.62
N GLU A 99 -20.92 11.32 -7.98
CA GLU A 99 -20.48 12.61 -7.44
C GLU A 99 -20.19 13.61 -8.57
N ARG A 100 -19.60 13.15 -9.68
CA ARG A 100 -19.42 13.98 -10.89
C ARG A 100 -20.76 14.50 -11.43
N ALA A 101 -21.75 13.61 -11.52
CA ALA A 101 -23.09 13.94 -12.02
C ALA A 101 -23.94 14.78 -11.05
N ALA A 102 -23.58 14.82 -9.76
CA ALA A 102 -24.22 15.66 -8.75
C ALA A 102 -23.47 16.97 -8.46
N GLU A 103 -22.30 17.17 -9.08
CA GLU A 103 -21.39 18.31 -8.90
C GLU A 103 -20.95 18.56 -7.44
N ARG A 104 -21.03 17.52 -6.58
CA ARG A 104 -20.66 17.57 -5.15
C ARG A 104 -20.33 16.18 -4.61
N ALA A 105 -19.61 16.12 -3.48
CA ALA A 105 -19.45 14.89 -2.72
C ALA A 105 -20.81 14.34 -2.22
N LEU A 106 -20.90 13.00 -2.17
CA LEU A 106 -22.09 12.22 -1.85
C LEU A 106 -21.80 11.10 -0.85
N ILE A 107 -20.58 10.54 -0.86
CA ILE A 107 -20.10 9.66 0.20
C ILE A 107 -19.69 10.49 1.43
N GLY A 108 -20.02 9.99 2.62
CA GLY A 108 -19.63 10.56 3.90
C GLY A 108 -18.29 10.01 4.38
N LYS A 109 -18.12 9.88 5.70
CA LYS A 109 -16.90 9.41 6.36
C LYS A 109 -16.39 8.06 5.84
N TYR A 110 -15.09 7.83 6.01
CA TYR A 110 -14.42 6.59 5.64
C TYR A 110 -15.14 5.35 6.19
N ARG A 111 -15.44 4.41 5.29
CA ARG A 111 -16.21 3.16 5.54
C ARG A 111 -17.53 3.33 6.35
N ASN A 112 -18.12 4.53 6.49
CA ASN A 112 -19.39 4.74 7.20
C ASN A 112 -20.56 5.14 6.27
N LYS A 113 -21.29 4.13 5.79
CA LYS A 113 -22.49 4.30 4.93
C LYS A 113 -23.70 4.99 5.58
N PHE A 114 -23.70 5.16 6.91
CA PHE A 114 -24.76 5.90 7.60
C PHE A 114 -24.56 7.42 7.53
N THR A 115 -23.40 7.88 7.05
CA THR A 115 -23.08 9.30 6.82
C THR A 115 -23.18 9.74 5.35
N ASP A 116 -23.46 8.81 4.42
CA ASP A 116 -23.61 9.13 2.99
C ASP A 116 -24.87 9.99 2.73
N ALA A 117 -24.75 11.01 1.88
CA ALA A 117 -25.87 11.86 1.48
C ALA A 117 -26.91 11.12 0.61
N VAL A 118 -26.53 9.99 0.01
CA VAL A 118 -27.37 9.08 -0.78
C VAL A 118 -26.85 7.65 -0.65
N ARG A 119 -27.72 6.64 -0.81
CA ARG A 119 -27.28 5.24 -0.81
C ARG A 119 -26.46 4.90 -2.06
N PHE A 120 -25.38 4.16 -1.88
CA PHE A 120 -24.57 3.51 -2.93
C PHE A 120 -24.85 2.00 -2.98
N LYS A 121 -24.54 1.33 -4.10
CA LYS A 121 -24.45 -0.14 -4.12
C LYS A 121 -23.04 -0.56 -3.67
N ILE A 122 -22.02 0.08 -4.24
CA ILE A 122 -20.60 -0.09 -3.90
C ILE A 122 -20.02 1.28 -3.52
N ARG A 123 -19.34 1.37 -2.38
CA ARG A 123 -18.76 2.64 -1.87
C ARG A 123 -17.32 2.90 -2.33
N SER A 124 -16.68 1.91 -2.98
CA SER A 124 -15.26 1.94 -3.33
C SER A 124 -14.75 3.25 -3.93
N THR A 125 -13.61 3.68 -3.40
CA THR A 125 -12.70 4.65 -4.02
C THR A 125 -11.71 3.98 -4.98
N ALA A 126 -11.54 2.65 -4.92
CA ALA A 126 -10.52 1.88 -5.65
C ALA A 126 -9.09 2.48 -5.53
N ASN A 127 -8.70 2.91 -4.32
CA ASN A 127 -7.55 3.79 -4.08
C ASN A 127 -6.36 3.17 -3.31
N THR A 128 -6.31 1.84 -3.10
CA THR A 128 -5.38 1.22 -2.11
C THR A 128 -4.37 0.22 -2.70
N ASN A 129 -4.54 -0.21 -3.95
CA ASN A 129 -3.50 -0.91 -4.73
C ASN A 129 -3.92 -0.95 -6.20
N VAL A 130 -2.97 -1.23 -7.10
CA VAL A 130 -3.23 -1.55 -8.50
C VAL A 130 -2.37 -2.77 -8.94
N VAL A 131 -3.04 -3.84 -9.36
CA VAL A 131 -2.40 -5.12 -9.74
C VAL A 131 -2.82 -5.58 -11.13
N TYR A 132 -2.00 -6.38 -11.80
CA TYR A 132 -2.35 -6.97 -13.09
C TYR A 132 -2.77 -8.43 -12.94
N PHE A 133 -3.92 -8.78 -13.51
CA PHE A 133 -4.46 -10.14 -13.44
C PHE A 133 -5.38 -10.43 -14.63
N ASN A 134 -5.21 -11.60 -15.26
CA ASN A 134 -6.09 -12.12 -16.33
C ASN A 134 -6.41 -11.07 -17.42
N GLY A 135 -5.38 -10.42 -17.97
CA GLY A 135 -5.50 -9.40 -19.02
C GLY A 135 -5.95 -8.01 -18.54
N ASN A 136 -6.34 -7.85 -17.28
CA ASN A 136 -6.92 -6.63 -16.72
C ASN A 136 -5.96 -5.96 -15.72
N LEU A 137 -6.06 -4.64 -15.59
CA LEU A 137 -5.47 -3.89 -14.49
C LEU A 137 -6.55 -3.69 -13.41
N LEU A 138 -6.40 -4.33 -12.24
CA LEU A 138 -7.35 -4.29 -11.15
C LEU A 138 -6.96 -3.21 -10.13
N ALA A 139 -7.80 -2.18 -9.98
CA ALA A 139 -7.69 -1.17 -8.93
C ALA A 139 -8.50 -1.62 -7.69
N LEU A 140 -7.86 -1.61 -6.53
CA LEU A 140 -8.33 -2.33 -5.34
C LEU A 140 -8.70 -1.40 -4.16
N LYS A 141 -9.69 -1.82 -3.37
CA LYS A 141 -10.02 -1.27 -2.05
C LYS A 141 -10.70 -2.35 -1.20
N GLU A 142 -10.21 -2.55 0.01
CA GLU A 142 -10.67 -3.60 0.96
C GLU A 142 -12.12 -3.47 1.49
N ASP A 143 -12.91 -2.52 0.99
CA ASP A 143 -14.33 -2.33 1.34
C ASP A 143 -15.31 -2.85 0.28
N SER A 144 -14.81 -3.35 -0.84
CA SER A 144 -15.58 -3.59 -2.07
C SER A 144 -14.97 -4.69 -2.95
N PRO A 145 -15.66 -5.13 -4.02
CA PRO A 145 -15.03 -5.81 -5.16
C PRO A 145 -14.04 -4.87 -5.89
N PRO A 146 -13.05 -5.43 -6.62
CA PRO A 146 -12.11 -4.64 -7.40
C PRO A 146 -12.77 -4.02 -8.64
N TYR A 147 -12.15 -2.97 -9.18
CA TYR A 147 -12.49 -2.40 -10.49
C TYR A 147 -11.46 -2.82 -11.53
N ALA A 148 -11.92 -3.32 -12.69
CA ALA A 148 -11.05 -3.59 -13.84
C ALA A 148 -10.90 -2.36 -14.74
N LEU A 149 -9.67 -2.18 -15.21
CA LEU A 149 -9.27 -1.19 -16.19
C LEU A 149 -8.47 -1.85 -17.33
N ASP A 150 -8.49 -1.20 -18.48
CA ASP A 150 -7.54 -1.42 -19.57
C ASP A 150 -6.10 -1.07 -19.10
N PRO A 151 -5.11 -1.96 -19.22
CA PRO A 151 -3.74 -1.70 -18.79
C PRO A 151 -3.01 -0.65 -19.64
N GLU A 152 -3.36 -0.48 -20.92
CA GLU A 152 -2.72 0.49 -21.83
C GLU A 152 -3.44 1.84 -21.84
N THR A 153 -4.77 1.84 -21.80
CA THR A 153 -5.57 3.08 -21.90
C THR A 153 -6.04 3.62 -20.55
N LEU A 154 -5.96 2.84 -19.47
CA LEU A 154 -6.56 3.13 -18.16
C LEU A 154 -8.05 3.51 -18.23
N GLU A 155 -8.78 3.03 -19.24
CA GLU A 155 -10.24 3.11 -19.27
C GLU A 155 -10.84 2.10 -18.29
N THR A 156 -11.82 2.53 -17.48
CA THR A 156 -12.45 1.66 -16.47
C THR A 156 -13.57 0.84 -17.10
N TYR A 157 -13.41 -0.49 -17.16
CA TYR A 157 -14.45 -1.41 -17.63
C TYR A 157 -15.61 -1.54 -16.62
N GLY A 158 -15.31 -1.45 -15.31
CA GLY A 158 -16.29 -1.51 -14.23
C GLY A 158 -15.86 -2.41 -13.08
N LEU A 159 -16.82 -2.89 -12.30
CA LEU A 159 -16.59 -3.87 -11.23
C LEU A 159 -16.18 -5.22 -11.82
N TYR A 160 -15.13 -5.83 -11.28
CA TYR A 160 -14.62 -7.13 -11.71
C TYR A 160 -15.10 -8.23 -10.76
N THR A 161 -16.23 -8.86 -11.12
CA THR A 161 -16.90 -9.90 -10.33
C THR A 161 -16.33 -11.31 -10.54
N PHE A 162 -15.25 -11.44 -11.33
CA PHE A 162 -14.67 -12.72 -11.76
C PHE A 162 -15.71 -13.61 -12.46
N ASN A 163 -16.46 -13.09 -13.44
CA ASN A 163 -17.60 -13.79 -14.07
C ASN A 163 -18.63 -14.26 -13.01
N ASP A 164 -18.95 -13.37 -12.07
CA ASP A 164 -19.86 -13.57 -10.94
C ASP A 164 -19.50 -14.73 -9.99
N GLN A 165 -18.23 -15.17 -9.99
CA GLN A 165 -17.70 -16.14 -9.02
C GLN A 165 -17.37 -15.53 -7.65
N LEU A 166 -17.19 -14.20 -7.55
CA LEU A 166 -16.73 -13.54 -6.32
C LEU A 166 -17.68 -13.79 -5.13
N PRO A 167 -17.24 -14.50 -4.06
CA PRO A 167 -18.16 -14.99 -3.03
C PRO A 167 -18.48 -13.95 -1.94
N SER A 168 -17.63 -12.94 -1.75
CA SER A 168 -17.68 -11.98 -0.64
C SER A 168 -18.04 -10.57 -1.08
N MET A 169 -18.60 -9.78 -0.16
CA MET A 169 -18.87 -8.35 -0.41
C MET A 169 -17.60 -7.51 -0.54
N THR A 170 -16.49 -7.98 0.01
CA THR A 170 -15.18 -7.33 0.04
C THR A 170 -14.12 -8.18 -0.66
N PHE A 171 -13.10 -7.53 -1.20
CA PHE A 171 -11.90 -8.13 -1.79
C PHE A 171 -10.68 -7.34 -1.30
N THR A 172 -9.63 -8.04 -0.84
CA THR A 172 -8.44 -7.42 -0.24
C THR A 172 -7.73 -6.45 -1.19
N ALA A 173 -7.20 -5.36 -0.65
CA ALA A 173 -6.27 -4.50 -1.38
C ALA A 173 -4.88 -5.14 -1.57
N HIS A 174 -4.62 -6.28 -0.93
CA HIS A 174 -3.29 -6.89 -0.80
C HIS A 174 -3.19 -8.32 -1.33
N PRO A 175 -3.74 -8.66 -2.53
CA PRO A 175 -3.65 -10.00 -3.07
C PRO A 175 -2.18 -10.40 -3.26
N LYS A 176 -1.88 -11.68 -3.08
CA LYS A 176 -0.53 -12.25 -3.25
C LYS A 176 -0.55 -13.18 -4.46
N PHE A 177 0.55 -13.23 -5.22
CA PHE A 177 0.70 -14.10 -6.37
C PHE A 177 1.71 -15.19 -6.05
N ASP A 178 1.40 -16.44 -6.36
CA ASP A 178 2.35 -17.55 -6.24
C ASP A 178 3.15 -17.68 -7.55
N PRO A 179 4.46 -17.40 -7.55
CA PRO A 179 5.28 -17.40 -8.76
C PRO A 179 5.54 -18.80 -9.33
N ARG A 180 5.16 -19.88 -8.64
CA ARG A 180 5.28 -21.27 -9.11
C ARG A 180 4.01 -21.79 -9.81
N THR A 181 2.86 -21.18 -9.55
CA THR A 181 1.55 -21.64 -10.06
C THR A 181 0.78 -20.57 -10.83
N GLY A 182 1.14 -19.29 -10.66
CA GLY A 182 0.37 -18.15 -11.16
C GLY A 182 -0.96 -17.94 -10.41
N GLU A 183 -1.23 -18.68 -9.34
CA GLU A 183 -2.41 -18.47 -8.50
C GLU A 183 -2.37 -17.05 -7.90
N MET A 184 -3.50 -16.34 -7.98
CA MET A 184 -3.75 -15.15 -7.17
C MET A 184 -4.50 -15.60 -5.90
N ILE A 185 -3.86 -15.38 -4.75
CA ILE A 185 -4.37 -15.72 -3.42
C ILE A 185 -4.98 -14.46 -2.80
N CYS A 186 -6.20 -14.57 -2.28
CA CYS A 186 -7.03 -13.44 -1.88
C CYS A 186 -7.87 -13.76 -0.64
N PHE A 187 -8.45 -12.71 -0.06
CA PHE A 187 -9.53 -12.82 0.91
C PHE A 187 -10.41 -11.57 0.87
N GLY A 188 -11.54 -11.61 1.59
CA GLY A 188 -12.25 -10.43 2.07
C GLY A 188 -12.52 -10.57 3.57
N TYR A 189 -12.40 -9.49 4.34
CA TYR A 189 -12.85 -9.39 5.73
C TYR A 189 -14.12 -8.50 5.81
N GLU A 190 -14.90 -8.61 6.89
CA GLU A 190 -16.29 -8.11 6.91
C GLU A 190 -17.08 -8.61 5.69
N ALA A 191 -16.83 -9.88 5.31
CA ALA A 191 -17.18 -10.43 3.99
C ALA A 191 -18.70 -10.54 3.74
N LYS A 192 -19.53 -10.33 4.77
CA LYS A 192 -21.00 -10.27 4.72
C LYS A 192 -21.56 -8.86 5.05
N GLY A 193 -20.69 -7.84 5.05
CA GLY A 193 -21.03 -6.44 5.29
C GLY A 193 -20.55 -5.89 6.64
N ASP A 194 -20.76 -4.60 6.85
CA ASP A 194 -20.21 -3.82 7.96
C ASP A 194 -20.45 -4.48 9.33
N GLY A 195 -19.39 -4.62 10.12
CA GLY A 195 -19.43 -5.19 11.47
C GLY A 195 -19.52 -6.73 11.53
N THR A 196 -19.33 -7.45 10.42
CA THR A 196 -19.36 -8.93 10.42
C THR A 196 -17.97 -9.53 10.71
N PRO A 197 -17.87 -10.61 11.52
CA PRO A 197 -16.60 -11.30 11.80
C PRO A 197 -16.16 -12.22 10.63
N ASP A 198 -16.95 -12.32 9.58
CA ASP A 198 -16.73 -13.23 8.47
C ASP A 198 -15.50 -12.83 7.63
N ILE A 199 -14.57 -13.77 7.50
CA ILE A 199 -13.50 -13.75 6.50
C ILE A 199 -13.83 -14.79 5.44
N CYS A 200 -13.76 -14.40 4.17
CA CYS A 200 -13.83 -15.32 3.05
C CYS A 200 -12.46 -15.42 2.40
N TYR A 201 -11.79 -16.57 2.54
CA TYR A 201 -10.53 -16.90 1.89
C TYR A 201 -10.78 -17.58 0.54
N TYR A 202 -9.98 -17.27 -0.48
CA TYR A 202 -10.03 -17.94 -1.79
C TYR A 202 -8.71 -17.83 -2.56
N SER A 203 -8.49 -18.75 -3.51
CA SER A 203 -7.46 -18.59 -4.53
C SER A 203 -8.07 -18.77 -5.93
N VAL A 204 -7.50 -18.05 -6.89
CA VAL A 204 -7.98 -17.94 -8.27
C VAL A 204 -6.84 -18.31 -9.21
N ALA A 205 -7.11 -19.17 -10.19
CA ALA A 205 -6.15 -19.53 -11.23
C ALA A 205 -5.90 -18.35 -12.20
N PRO A 206 -4.80 -18.36 -12.99
CA PRO A 206 -4.48 -17.32 -13.96
C PRO A 206 -5.61 -16.99 -14.96
N ASP A 207 -6.49 -17.95 -15.24
CA ASP A 207 -7.65 -17.83 -16.13
C ASP A 207 -8.87 -17.11 -15.50
N GLY A 208 -8.76 -16.70 -14.23
CA GLY A 208 -9.84 -16.06 -13.47
C GLY A 208 -10.84 -17.04 -12.83
N ARG A 209 -10.60 -18.36 -12.89
CA ARG A 209 -11.44 -19.38 -12.27
C ARG A 209 -11.08 -19.61 -10.80
N PHE A 210 -12.08 -19.66 -9.93
CA PHE A 210 -11.87 -19.94 -8.51
C PHE A 210 -11.45 -21.40 -8.32
N LEU A 211 -10.40 -21.61 -7.52
CA LEU A 211 -9.85 -22.93 -7.19
C LEU A 211 -10.39 -23.48 -5.87
N GLN A 212 -10.64 -22.59 -4.90
CA GLN A 212 -11.24 -22.92 -3.61
C GLN A 212 -11.89 -21.68 -2.98
N THR A 213 -12.77 -21.90 -2.01
CA THR A 213 -13.35 -20.84 -1.18
C THR A 213 -13.62 -21.40 0.22
N VAL A 214 -13.13 -20.71 1.26
CA VAL A 214 -13.27 -21.11 2.66
C VAL A 214 -13.79 -19.91 3.45
N TRP A 215 -14.91 -20.10 4.14
CA TRP A 215 -15.46 -19.10 5.07
C TRP A 215 -15.06 -19.44 6.49
N LEU A 216 -14.56 -18.46 7.24
CA LEU A 216 -14.21 -18.58 8.65
C LEU A 216 -14.58 -17.30 9.40
N CYS A 217 -14.62 -17.35 10.74
CA CYS A 217 -14.90 -16.18 11.56
C CYS A 217 -13.64 -15.74 12.32
N ALA A 218 -13.37 -14.44 12.32
CA ALA A 218 -12.38 -13.82 13.19
C ALA A 218 -12.81 -13.88 14.68
N PRO A 219 -11.86 -13.89 15.63
CA PRO A 219 -12.16 -13.83 17.07
C PRO A 219 -12.64 -12.43 17.51
N VAL A 220 -12.38 -11.40 16.70
CA VAL A 220 -12.78 -10.00 16.90
C VAL A 220 -13.08 -9.35 15.55
N VAL A 221 -14.05 -8.44 15.49
CA VAL A 221 -14.36 -7.68 14.27
C VAL A 221 -13.41 -6.48 14.19
N ALA A 222 -12.37 -6.62 13.37
CA ALA A 222 -11.26 -5.69 13.31
C ALA A 222 -10.59 -5.71 11.92
N MET A 223 -9.77 -4.71 11.64
CA MET A 223 -9.11 -4.53 10.33
C MET A 223 -8.12 -5.66 10.03
N ILE A 224 -8.23 -6.25 8.83
CA ILE A 224 -7.28 -7.20 8.26
C ILE A 224 -6.84 -6.63 6.91
N HIS A 225 -5.95 -5.65 6.95
CA HIS A 225 -5.54 -4.87 5.76
C HIS A 225 -4.74 -5.74 4.78
N ASP A 226 -3.69 -6.38 5.29
CA ASP A 226 -2.75 -7.22 4.56
C ASP A 226 -2.70 -8.64 5.16
N PHE A 227 -2.11 -9.59 4.43
CA PHE A 227 -2.05 -11.01 4.80
C PHE A 227 -0.81 -11.70 4.19
N ALA A 228 -0.38 -12.79 4.82
CA ALA A 228 0.81 -13.54 4.42
C ALA A 228 0.46 -14.92 3.83
N VAL A 229 1.31 -15.42 2.93
CA VAL A 229 1.09 -16.68 2.21
C VAL A 229 2.42 -17.44 2.10
N THR A 230 2.42 -18.73 2.44
CA THR A 230 3.54 -19.66 2.21
C THR A 230 3.15 -20.69 1.13
N ASP A 231 3.93 -21.76 0.92
CA ASP A 231 3.47 -22.84 0.04
C ASP A 231 2.25 -23.56 0.64
N ASN A 232 2.24 -23.83 1.95
CA ASN A 232 1.19 -24.62 2.60
C ASN A 232 0.24 -23.84 3.52
N TRP A 233 0.49 -22.56 3.83
CA TRP A 233 -0.27 -21.79 4.82
C TRP A 233 -0.67 -20.39 4.33
N VAL A 234 -1.73 -19.86 4.94
CA VAL A 234 -2.20 -18.49 4.80
C VAL A 234 -2.38 -17.90 6.20
N LEU A 235 -1.93 -16.66 6.38
CA LEU A 235 -1.85 -15.99 7.66
C LEU A 235 -2.61 -14.65 7.60
N PHE A 236 -3.49 -14.42 8.57
CA PHE A 236 -4.33 -13.23 8.70
C PHE A 236 -3.94 -12.43 9.95
N PRO A 237 -3.03 -11.45 9.85
CA PRO A 237 -2.77 -10.48 10.91
C PRO A 237 -4.00 -9.60 11.16
N ILE A 238 -4.51 -9.57 12.39
CA ILE A 238 -5.61 -8.69 12.78
C ILE A 238 -5.04 -7.48 13.52
N ILE A 239 -5.22 -6.29 12.96
CA ILE A 239 -4.86 -5.02 13.59
C ILE A 239 -5.87 -4.74 14.72
N PRO A 240 -5.45 -4.34 15.95
CA PRO A 240 -6.36 -3.96 17.05
C PRO A 240 -7.23 -2.69 16.84
N GLN A 241 -7.52 -2.33 15.58
CA GLN A 241 -8.53 -1.36 15.17
C GLN A 241 -9.87 -2.09 15.00
N VAL A 242 -10.81 -1.90 15.94
CA VAL A 242 -12.07 -2.67 16.05
C VAL A 242 -13.29 -1.89 15.54
N CYS A 243 -14.28 -2.59 14.96
CA CYS A 243 -15.52 -1.99 14.44
C CYS A 243 -16.71 -2.16 15.42
N ASP A 244 -17.40 -1.05 15.76
CA ASP A 244 -18.73 -1.06 16.40
C ASP A 244 -19.78 -0.57 15.38
N ILE A 245 -20.73 -1.45 15.02
CA ILE A 245 -21.83 -1.15 14.10
C ILE A 245 -22.81 -0.09 14.66
N GLU A 246 -22.91 0.05 15.98
CA GLU A 246 -23.69 1.11 16.61
C GLU A 246 -22.92 2.45 16.61
N ARG A 247 -21.59 2.44 16.69
CA ARG A 247 -20.74 3.65 16.49
C ARG A 247 -20.90 4.17 15.07
N LEU A 248 -20.87 3.28 14.08
CA LEU A 248 -21.19 3.60 12.69
C LEU A 248 -22.58 4.23 12.54
N LYS A 249 -23.63 3.61 13.09
CA LYS A 249 -25.01 4.16 13.07
C LYS A 249 -25.15 5.52 13.77
N ARG A 250 -24.30 5.83 14.76
CA ARG A 250 -24.22 7.13 15.43
C ARG A 250 -23.45 8.20 14.64
N GLY A 251 -22.91 7.86 13.46
CA GLY A 251 -22.07 8.76 12.64
C GLY A 251 -20.60 8.82 13.08
N GLY A 252 -20.19 7.94 13.99
CA GLY A 252 -18.80 7.80 14.41
C GLY A 252 -17.96 7.02 13.40
N ASP A 253 -16.66 6.94 13.67
CA ASP A 253 -15.67 6.40 12.74
C ASP A 253 -15.73 4.87 12.68
N HIS A 254 -15.38 4.29 11.52
CA HIS A 254 -15.47 2.84 11.31
C HIS A 254 -14.46 2.10 12.19
N TRP A 255 -13.25 2.64 12.35
CA TRP A 255 -12.18 2.09 13.18
C TRP A 255 -12.04 2.84 14.51
N GLN A 256 -11.50 2.14 15.51
CA GLN A 256 -11.19 2.64 16.85
C GLN A 256 -10.17 1.68 17.48
N TRP A 257 -9.13 2.20 18.12
CA TRP A 257 -8.12 1.37 18.76
C TRP A 257 -8.70 0.68 20.02
N SER A 258 -8.34 -0.58 20.26
CA SER A 258 -8.57 -1.27 21.52
C SER A 258 -7.24 -1.72 22.14
N PRO A 259 -6.75 -1.02 23.18
CA PRO A 259 -5.58 -1.45 23.95
C PRO A 259 -5.71 -2.85 24.58
N GLU A 260 -6.95 -3.30 24.82
CA GLU A 260 -7.29 -4.59 25.44
C GLU A 260 -7.24 -5.74 24.44
N THR A 261 -7.37 -5.46 23.14
CA THR A 261 -7.38 -6.47 22.09
C THR A 261 -5.94 -6.91 21.78
N PRO A 262 -5.57 -8.19 21.98
CA PRO A 262 -4.24 -8.68 21.61
C PRO A 262 -4.09 -8.72 20.09
N PHE A 263 -2.84 -8.71 19.61
CA PHE A 263 -2.58 -8.95 18.19
C PHE A 263 -2.89 -10.42 17.88
N TYR A 264 -3.86 -10.68 17.01
CA TYR A 264 -4.18 -12.04 16.54
C TYR A 264 -3.52 -12.33 15.19
N ILE A 265 -3.04 -13.55 15.00
CA ILE A 265 -2.68 -14.11 13.69
C ILE A 265 -3.49 -15.38 13.46
N GLY A 266 -4.42 -15.34 12.51
CA GLY A 266 -5.14 -16.54 12.06
C GLY A 266 -4.29 -17.32 11.07
N VAL A 267 -3.96 -18.57 11.37
CA VAL A 267 -3.18 -19.46 10.49
C VAL A 267 -4.10 -20.55 9.96
N LEU A 268 -4.23 -20.63 8.63
CA LEU A 268 -5.11 -21.55 7.90
C LEU A 268 -4.27 -22.34 6.88
N PRO A 269 -4.54 -23.64 6.63
CA PRO A 269 -3.91 -24.35 5.52
C PRO A 269 -4.26 -23.69 4.18
N ARG A 270 -3.29 -23.47 3.30
CA ARG A 270 -3.49 -22.75 2.02
C ARG A 270 -4.39 -23.52 1.06
N ARG A 271 -4.39 -24.86 1.10
CA ARG A 271 -5.08 -25.71 0.11
C ARG A 271 -5.97 -26.75 0.80
N GLY A 272 -7.24 -26.81 0.43
CA GLY A 272 -8.19 -27.84 0.91
C GLY A 272 -8.67 -27.65 2.36
N ALA A 273 -8.46 -26.47 2.95
CA ALA A 273 -8.85 -26.18 4.32
C ALA A 273 -10.38 -26.10 4.53
N LYS A 274 -10.79 -26.36 5.76
CA LYS A 274 -12.16 -26.19 6.26
C LYS A 274 -12.24 -24.97 7.18
N PRO A 275 -13.45 -24.43 7.45
CA PRO A 275 -13.67 -23.36 8.43
C PRO A 275 -13.07 -23.63 9.82
N THR A 276 -12.99 -24.91 10.21
CA THR A 276 -12.51 -25.40 11.50
C THR A 276 -10.98 -25.51 11.61
N ASP A 277 -10.26 -25.38 10.50
CA ASP A 277 -8.83 -25.70 10.45
C ASP A 277 -7.96 -24.46 10.75
N VAL A 278 -8.58 -23.30 11.00
CA VAL A 278 -7.90 -22.07 11.43
C VAL A 278 -7.46 -22.15 12.89
N LYS A 279 -6.21 -21.81 13.15
CA LYS A 279 -5.66 -21.60 14.49
C LYS A 279 -5.41 -20.11 14.72
N TRP A 280 -5.91 -19.58 15.83
CA TRP A 280 -5.73 -18.18 16.22
C TRP A 280 -4.59 -18.05 17.23
N TYR A 281 -3.43 -17.63 16.75
CA TYR A 281 -2.27 -17.31 17.58
C TYR A 281 -2.40 -15.88 18.12
N THR A 282 -1.81 -15.61 19.28
CA THR A 282 -1.89 -14.31 19.96
C THR A 282 -0.51 -13.75 20.28
N TYR A 283 -0.36 -12.44 20.19
CA TYR A 283 0.77 -11.69 20.75
C TYR A 283 0.22 -10.52 21.58
N ARG A 284 1.08 -9.80 22.31
CA ARG A 284 0.67 -8.58 23.00
C ARG A 284 0.06 -7.58 22.01
N ASN A 285 -0.79 -6.67 22.49
CA ASN A 285 -1.29 -5.55 21.69
C ASN A 285 -0.13 -4.80 21.01
N CYS A 286 -0.24 -4.61 19.70
CA CYS A 286 0.69 -3.90 18.83
C CYS A 286 0.00 -3.64 17.47
N PHE A 287 0.56 -2.77 16.64
CA PHE A 287 0.05 -2.52 15.29
C PHE A 287 0.86 -3.33 14.26
N PRO A 288 0.28 -4.35 13.60
CA PRO A 288 0.88 -5.00 12.44
C PRO A 288 0.68 -4.14 11.19
N GLY A 289 1.79 -3.71 10.58
CA GLY A 289 1.83 -3.03 9.30
C GLY A 289 1.91 -4.00 8.13
N HIS A 290 2.72 -3.70 7.12
CA HIS A 290 2.79 -4.53 5.91
C HIS A 290 3.67 -5.78 6.08
N THR A 291 3.30 -6.83 5.35
CA THR A 291 4.03 -8.08 5.21
C THR A 291 5.18 -7.89 4.23
N SER A 292 6.42 -8.22 4.64
CA SER A 292 7.55 -8.35 3.71
C SER A 292 7.44 -9.65 2.93
N ASN A 293 7.38 -10.79 3.63
CA ASN A 293 7.12 -12.10 3.03
C ASN A 293 6.72 -13.11 4.13
N ALA A 294 6.25 -14.29 3.71
CA ALA A 294 6.21 -15.47 4.55
C ALA A 294 6.70 -16.71 3.78
N TYR A 295 7.34 -17.64 4.50
CA TYR A 295 7.79 -18.92 3.94
C TYR A 295 7.83 -20.01 5.03
N GLU A 296 8.12 -21.25 4.65
CA GLU A 296 8.32 -22.36 5.60
C GLU A 296 9.80 -22.74 5.70
N ASP A 297 10.29 -22.97 6.92
CA ASP A 297 11.64 -23.47 7.16
C ASP A 297 11.74 -25.01 6.99
N GLU A 298 12.96 -25.55 7.05
CA GLU A 298 13.23 -26.99 6.92
C GLU A 298 12.54 -27.86 8.00
N SER A 299 12.03 -27.26 9.08
CA SER A 299 11.25 -27.93 10.12
C SER A 299 9.74 -27.82 9.94
N GLY A 300 9.27 -27.18 8.86
CA GLY A 300 7.85 -26.95 8.56
C GLY A 300 7.22 -25.81 9.37
N LYS A 301 8.02 -24.95 10.00
CA LYS A 301 7.53 -23.77 10.71
C LYS A 301 7.42 -22.60 9.76
N ILE A 302 6.39 -21.78 9.96
CA ILE A 302 6.21 -20.55 9.20
C ILE A 302 7.17 -19.50 9.74
N ILE A 303 7.97 -18.92 8.85
CA ILE A 303 8.70 -17.69 9.05
C ILE A 303 7.87 -16.56 8.45
N LEU A 304 7.48 -15.59 9.27
CA LEU A 304 6.68 -14.42 8.89
C LEU A 304 7.47 -13.15 9.19
N ASP A 305 7.78 -12.37 8.15
CA ASP A 305 8.44 -11.07 8.28
C ASP A 305 7.41 -9.95 8.07
N LEU A 306 7.14 -9.19 9.15
CA LEU A 306 6.00 -8.28 9.26
C LEU A 306 6.42 -6.99 9.97
N GLY A 307 5.95 -5.84 9.47
CA GLY A 307 6.08 -4.56 10.18
C GLY A 307 5.33 -4.57 11.50
N ILE A 308 5.97 -4.20 12.61
CA ILE A 308 5.31 -4.11 13.92
C ILE A 308 5.68 -2.79 14.61
N SER A 309 4.73 -1.86 14.65
CA SER A 309 4.74 -0.75 15.61
C SER A 309 4.26 -1.25 16.97
N ASN A 310 4.83 -0.78 18.09
CA ASN A 310 4.38 -1.24 19.42
C ASN A 310 3.04 -0.64 19.84
N ASP A 311 2.70 0.53 19.28
CA ASP A 311 1.53 1.36 19.62
C ASP A 311 0.66 1.57 18.37
N ASN A 312 -0.48 2.25 18.49
CA ASN A 312 -1.39 2.53 17.38
C ASN A 312 -0.75 3.42 16.30
N ALA A 313 -0.32 2.85 15.17
CA ALA A 313 0.20 3.63 14.04
C ALA A 313 -0.85 4.56 13.41
N PHE A 314 -2.13 4.17 13.47
CA PHE A 314 -3.26 4.94 12.96
C PHE A 314 -3.83 5.87 14.05
N PHE A 315 -2.99 6.79 14.52
CA PHE A 315 -3.26 7.69 15.66
C PHE A 315 -4.52 8.56 15.52
N TRP A 316 -4.98 8.81 14.29
CA TRP A 316 -6.22 9.55 13.99
C TRP A 316 -7.50 8.74 14.30
N TRP A 317 -7.40 7.42 14.48
CA TRP A 317 -8.44 6.58 15.07
C TRP A 317 -8.00 6.15 16.47
N PRO A 318 -8.20 7.02 17.50
CA PRO A 318 -7.77 6.79 18.88
C PRO A 318 -8.57 5.67 19.57
N ASP A 319 -8.28 5.43 20.85
CA ASP A 319 -9.06 4.51 21.69
C ASP A 319 -10.45 5.07 22.09
N ALA A 320 -11.16 4.33 22.96
CA ALA A 320 -12.50 4.72 23.45
C ALA A 320 -12.50 5.92 24.41
N GLN A 321 -11.33 6.35 24.88
CA GLN A 321 -11.13 7.48 25.79
C GLN A 321 -10.52 8.69 25.05
N GLY A 322 -10.12 8.51 23.79
CA GLY A 322 -9.52 9.54 22.95
C GLY A 322 -7.98 9.58 23.00
N ASN A 323 -7.33 8.56 23.57
CA ASN A 323 -5.87 8.50 23.60
C ASN A 323 -5.31 7.97 22.26
N ALA A 324 -4.18 8.54 21.85
CA ALA A 324 -3.36 8.06 20.75
C ALA A 324 -1.88 8.36 21.06
N PRO A 325 -0.91 7.63 20.50
CA PRO A 325 0.50 7.98 20.60
C PRO A 325 0.79 9.30 19.87
N GLU A 326 1.83 10.01 20.31
CA GLU A 326 2.34 11.20 19.61
C GLU A 326 2.89 10.75 18.25
N PRO A 327 2.46 11.31 17.10
CA PRO A 327 2.86 10.84 15.78
C PRO A 327 4.38 10.78 15.55
N SER A 328 5.14 11.67 16.18
CA SER A 328 6.61 11.70 16.11
C SER A 328 7.31 10.59 16.91
N ALA A 329 6.59 9.91 17.80
CA ALA A 329 7.09 8.79 18.59
C ALA A 329 6.75 7.41 17.99
N ILE A 330 5.92 7.36 16.94
CA ILE A 330 5.53 6.11 16.27
C ILE A 330 6.69 5.60 15.43
N ALA A 331 7.16 4.39 15.74
CA ALA A 331 8.15 3.68 14.93
C ALA A 331 7.70 2.25 14.62
N THR A 332 7.77 1.89 13.34
CA THR A 332 7.55 0.53 12.85
C THR A 332 8.89 -0.14 12.56
N GLN A 333 9.03 -1.39 12.97
CA GLN A 333 10.24 -2.20 12.79
C GLN A 333 9.86 -3.50 12.09
N LEU A 334 10.66 -3.96 11.14
CA LEU A 334 10.46 -5.27 10.52
C LEU A 334 10.88 -6.37 11.50
N LYS A 335 9.93 -7.23 11.89
CA LYS A 335 10.13 -8.30 12.87
C LYS A 335 9.76 -9.65 12.28
N ARG A 336 10.54 -10.67 12.66
CA ARG A 336 10.41 -12.06 12.24
C ARG A 336 9.75 -12.89 13.32
N PHE A 337 8.55 -13.38 13.06
CA PHE A 337 7.90 -14.41 13.85
C PHE A 337 8.28 -15.80 13.30
N THR A 338 8.48 -16.76 14.20
CA THR A 338 8.55 -18.19 13.88
C THR A 338 7.37 -18.88 14.52
N ILE A 339 6.46 -19.40 13.70
CA ILE A 339 5.19 -19.99 14.13
C ILE A 339 5.20 -21.47 13.78
N ASP A 340 4.89 -22.34 14.74
CA ASP A 340 4.60 -23.76 14.48
C ASP A 340 3.10 -23.90 14.16
N PRO A 341 2.69 -24.07 12.90
CA PRO A 341 1.29 -24.20 12.52
C PRO A 341 0.66 -25.52 12.98
N LEU A 342 1.47 -26.55 13.23
CA LEU A 342 1.01 -27.87 13.65
C LEU A 342 0.99 -28.03 15.17
N SER A 343 1.49 -27.04 15.93
CA SER A 343 1.50 -26.97 17.39
C SER A 343 0.25 -27.61 18.03
N PRO A 344 0.41 -28.63 18.90
CA PRO A 344 -0.68 -29.30 19.59
C PRO A 344 -1.12 -28.56 20.87
N SER A 345 -0.54 -27.39 21.15
CA SER A 345 -0.88 -26.58 22.32
C SER A 345 -2.27 -25.96 22.19
N LEU A 346 -2.99 -25.87 23.32
CA LEU A 346 -4.20 -25.04 23.43
C LEU A 346 -3.87 -23.57 23.73
N ASP A 347 -2.68 -23.30 24.26
CA ASP A 347 -2.12 -21.95 24.34
C ASP A 347 -1.30 -21.68 23.08
N LEU A 348 -1.77 -20.73 22.27
CA LEU A 348 -1.16 -20.31 21.01
C LEU A 348 -0.50 -18.92 21.13
N SER A 349 -0.11 -18.53 22.35
CA SER A 349 0.67 -17.32 22.60
C SER A 349 2.04 -17.38 21.92
N LEU A 350 2.33 -16.40 21.08
CA LEU A 350 3.59 -16.23 20.37
C LEU A 350 4.67 -15.67 21.30
N GLY A 351 5.88 -16.21 21.17
CA GLY A 351 7.08 -15.59 21.76
C GLY A 351 7.39 -14.23 21.13
N ASN A 352 8.32 -13.49 21.74
CA ASN A 352 8.81 -12.24 21.13
C ASN A 352 9.48 -12.55 19.77
N PRO A 353 9.09 -11.87 18.68
CA PRO A 353 9.76 -12.01 17.39
C PRO A 353 11.16 -11.40 17.45
N SER A 354 12.07 -11.88 16.58
CA SER A 354 13.35 -11.21 16.40
C SER A 354 13.19 -9.94 15.55
N VAL A 355 13.94 -8.89 15.86
CA VAL A 355 14.00 -7.68 15.02
C VAL A 355 14.96 -7.95 13.87
N ILE A 356 14.53 -7.73 12.63
CA ILE A 356 15.38 -7.90 11.43
C ILE A 356 15.65 -6.58 10.69
N GLN A 357 14.85 -5.53 10.95
CA GLN A 357 15.27 -4.14 10.80
C GLN A 357 14.79 -3.33 12.02
N SER A 358 15.73 -2.64 12.68
CA SER A 358 15.51 -1.83 13.88
C SER A 358 15.16 -0.37 13.59
N ASP A 359 15.52 0.13 12.41
CA ASP A 359 15.20 1.51 11.99
C ASP A 359 13.70 1.66 11.70
N ASN A 360 13.17 2.88 11.78
CA ASN A 360 11.76 3.14 11.47
C ASN A 360 11.50 2.94 9.98
N CYS A 361 10.78 1.88 9.62
CA CYS A 361 10.60 1.43 8.24
C CYS A 361 9.21 0.83 8.00
N GLU A 362 8.74 0.89 6.75
CA GLU A 362 7.44 0.35 6.30
C GLU A 362 7.44 0.16 4.76
N PHE A 363 6.29 -0.23 4.19
CA PHE A 363 6.11 -0.47 2.76
C PHE A 363 7.11 -1.48 2.19
N TYR A 364 7.15 -2.64 2.85
CA TYR A 364 8.10 -3.71 2.54
C TYR A 364 7.82 -4.35 1.17
N ARG A 365 8.86 -4.46 0.36
CA ARG A 365 8.82 -5.10 -0.96
C ARG A 365 9.94 -6.11 -1.12
N ILE A 366 9.67 -7.13 -1.90
CA ILE A 366 10.57 -8.21 -2.24
C ILE A 366 10.67 -8.32 -3.75
N ASP A 367 11.59 -9.16 -4.23
CA ASP A 367 11.48 -9.72 -5.58
C ASP A 367 10.29 -10.69 -5.59
N ASP A 368 9.19 -10.32 -6.26
CA ASP A 368 7.93 -11.07 -6.25
C ASP A 368 8.07 -12.53 -6.75
N ARG A 369 9.16 -12.85 -7.48
CA ARG A 369 9.52 -14.23 -7.87
C ARG A 369 9.87 -15.13 -6.67
N PHE A 370 10.12 -14.54 -5.50
CA PHE A 370 10.37 -15.19 -4.22
C PHE A 370 9.22 -15.01 -3.21
N ALA A 371 8.05 -14.53 -3.66
CA ALA A 371 6.85 -14.61 -2.86
C ALA A 371 6.57 -16.07 -2.45
N THR A 372 6.04 -16.23 -1.24
CA THR A 372 5.76 -17.53 -0.57
C THR A 372 6.98 -18.44 -0.35
N GLN A 373 8.21 -17.92 -0.49
CA GLN A 373 9.46 -18.69 -0.51
C GLN A 373 10.60 -18.01 0.29
N PRO A 374 11.65 -18.75 0.68
CA PRO A 374 12.84 -18.17 1.30
C PRO A 374 13.50 -17.11 0.40
N TYR A 375 13.71 -15.92 0.94
CA TYR A 375 14.14 -14.73 0.20
C TYR A 375 15.31 -14.02 0.92
N LYS A 376 16.08 -13.22 0.17
CA LYS A 376 17.32 -12.59 0.65
C LYS A 376 17.31 -11.06 0.69
N HIS A 377 16.36 -10.43 0.02
CA HIS A 377 16.35 -8.98 -0.19
C HIS A 377 14.97 -8.40 0.12
N CYS A 378 14.93 -7.43 1.02
CA CYS A 378 13.77 -6.61 1.32
C CYS A 378 14.10 -5.15 1.03
N PHE A 379 13.13 -4.41 0.51
CA PHE A 379 13.17 -2.99 0.23
C PHE A 379 12.06 -2.33 1.02
N PHE A 380 12.27 -1.10 1.49
CA PHE A 380 11.31 -0.41 2.33
C PHE A 380 11.58 1.09 2.29
N ASP A 381 10.54 1.87 2.53
CA ASP A 381 10.71 3.26 2.95
C ASP A 381 11.20 3.30 4.40
N MET A 382 12.05 4.28 4.73
CA MET A 382 12.55 4.48 6.09
C MET A 382 12.67 5.95 6.49
N MET A 383 12.57 6.20 7.80
CA MET A 383 12.77 7.50 8.44
C MET A 383 14.01 7.43 9.34
N ASP A 384 15.16 7.80 8.79
CA ASP A 384 16.40 7.94 9.55
C ASP A 384 16.64 9.43 9.86
N VAL A 385 16.35 9.79 11.11
CA VAL A 385 16.54 11.16 11.63
C VAL A 385 18.00 11.64 11.60
N THR A 386 18.98 10.73 11.50
CA THR A 386 20.41 11.05 11.47
C THR A 386 20.89 11.57 10.11
N LEU A 387 20.13 11.33 9.03
CA LEU A 387 20.43 11.84 7.68
C LEU A 387 20.30 13.38 7.58
N GLY A 388 19.77 14.04 8.61
CA GLY A 388 19.76 15.51 8.72
C GLY A 388 18.75 16.16 7.78
N THR A 389 17.53 15.63 7.75
CA THR A 389 16.38 16.20 7.03
C THR A 389 16.05 17.60 7.53
N ASP A 390 15.90 18.53 6.58
CA ASP A 390 15.65 19.96 6.82
C ASP A 390 14.15 20.21 7.03
N PHE A 391 13.60 19.63 8.11
CA PHE A 391 12.20 19.80 8.50
C PHE A 391 11.80 21.29 8.65
N ALA A 392 12.75 22.19 8.94
CA ALA A 392 12.50 23.62 9.03
C ALA A 392 12.07 24.25 7.69
N SER A 393 12.57 23.76 6.54
CA SER A 393 12.17 24.29 5.22
C SER A 393 11.05 23.52 4.52
N ILE A 394 10.68 22.32 5.00
CA ILE A 394 9.66 21.47 4.36
C ILE A 394 8.39 21.25 5.21
N SER A 395 8.41 21.40 6.53
CA SER A 395 7.27 21.07 7.41
C SER A 395 5.97 21.78 7.03
N ALA A 396 6.03 23.10 6.76
CA ALA A 396 4.90 23.90 6.29
C ALA A 396 4.34 23.48 4.91
N GLN A 397 5.01 22.56 4.22
CA GLN A 397 4.69 22.08 2.88
C GLN A 397 4.33 20.57 2.85
N LEU A 398 4.47 19.83 3.95
CA LEU A 398 4.14 18.40 4.00
C LEU A 398 2.64 18.12 4.18
N GLY A 399 1.84 19.11 4.58
CA GLY A 399 0.45 18.88 4.97
C GLY A 399 0.39 18.05 6.26
N GLY A 400 -0.51 17.06 6.32
CA GLY A 400 -0.56 16.08 7.40
C GLY A 400 -1.38 14.84 7.08
N GLY A 401 -1.08 13.75 7.79
CA GLY A 401 -1.69 12.43 7.60
C GLY A 401 -0.71 11.38 7.06
N HIS A 402 0.16 11.76 6.12
CA HIS A 402 1.13 10.81 5.57
C HIS A 402 2.25 10.48 6.58
N PRO A 403 2.62 9.20 6.76
CA PRO A 403 3.89 8.86 7.41
C PRO A 403 5.05 9.41 6.58
N LEU A 404 6.02 10.01 7.26
CA LEU A 404 7.16 10.64 6.60
C LEU A 404 8.32 9.65 6.54
N TYR A 405 8.83 9.38 5.34
CA TYR A 405 10.03 8.60 5.09
C TYR A 405 11.01 9.44 4.28
N ASN A 406 12.27 9.47 4.67
CA ASN A 406 13.27 10.34 4.06
C ASN A 406 14.30 9.58 3.21
N ALA A 407 14.25 8.26 3.19
CA ALA A 407 15.17 7.40 2.46
C ALA A 407 14.52 6.05 2.10
N VAL A 408 15.08 5.37 1.10
CA VAL A 408 14.77 3.95 0.84
C VAL A 408 15.89 3.09 1.39
N GLY A 409 15.54 2.03 2.12
CA GLY A 409 16.47 0.99 2.57
C GLY A 409 16.40 -0.27 1.71
N HIS A 410 17.56 -0.95 1.58
CA HIS A 410 17.69 -2.30 1.03
C HIS A 410 18.36 -3.19 2.08
N LEU A 411 17.62 -4.11 2.69
CA LEU A 411 18.13 -5.11 3.62
C LEU A 411 18.53 -6.40 2.88
N ASN A 412 19.79 -6.82 3.05
CA ASN A 412 20.23 -8.19 2.79
C ASN A 412 19.99 -9.06 4.03
N ILE A 413 18.87 -9.79 4.04
CA ILE A 413 18.38 -10.60 5.16
C ILE A 413 19.37 -11.68 5.61
N ALA A 414 20.19 -12.19 4.69
CA ALA A 414 21.18 -13.22 5.00
C ALA A 414 22.42 -12.68 5.74
N THR A 415 22.65 -11.37 5.71
CA THR A 415 23.82 -10.71 6.35
C THR A 415 23.44 -9.69 7.41
N GLY A 416 22.16 -9.29 7.50
CA GLY A 416 21.70 -8.20 8.36
C GLY A 416 22.15 -6.80 7.92
N LYS A 417 22.75 -6.68 6.72
CA LYS A 417 23.25 -5.40 6.21
C LYS A 417 22.14 -4.64 5.47
N THR A 418 21.86 -3.42 5.92
CA THR A 418 21.05 -2.44 5.18
C THR A 418 21.96 -1.49 4.39
N ASP A 419 21.66 -1.27 3.11
CA ASP A 419 22.15 -0.15 2.31
C ASP A 419 21.04 0.90 2.16
N VAL A 420 21.40 2.19 2.28
CA VAL A 420 20.42 3.30 2.38
C VAL A 420 20.61 4.30 1.24
N TYR A 421 19.51 4.66 0.56
CA TYR A 421 19.45 5.70 -0.45
C TYR A 421 18.74 6.94 0.10
N PHE A 422 19.49 8.02 0.28
CA PHE A 422 18.97 9.33 0.72
C PHE A 422 18.85 10.29 -0.49
N PRO A 423 17.63 10.66 -0.95
CA PRO A 423 17.43 11.66 -2.00
C PRO A 423 17.84 13.09 -1.59
N GLY A 424 18.12 13.32 -0.31
CA GLY A 424 18.67 14.57 0.22
C GLY A 424 17.72 15.30 1.17
N LYS A 425 18.25 16.28 1.90
CA LYS A 425 17.65 16.89 3.10
C LYS A 425 16.23 17.46 2.93
N THR A 426 15.81 17.74 1.71
CA THR A 426 14.56 18.40 1.34
C THR A 426 13.60 17.47 0.62
N HIS A 427 13.88 16.16 0.58
CA HIS A 427 13.07 15.15 -0.09
C HIS A 427 12.59 14.09 0.90
N MET A 428 11.38 13.60 0.66
CA MET A 428 10.84 12.37 1.25
C MET A 428 10.90 11.24 0.21
N THR A 429 10.53 10.02 0.57
CA THR A 429 10.32 8.89 -0.34
C THR A 429 8.89 8.37 -0.24
N GLY A 430 8.53 7.50 -1.19
CA GLY A 430 7.31 6.71 -1.17
C GLY A 430 7.56 5.39 -1.91
N GLU A 431 6.65 4.45 -1.74
CA GLU A 431 6.97 3.01 -1.82
C GLU A 431 7.66 2.55 -3.11
N THR A 432 8.47 1.49 -2.94
CA THR A 432 9.23 0.84 -4.01
C THR A 432 8.43 -0.24 -4.77
N CYS A 433 8.98 -0.80 -5.85
CA CYS A 433 8.43 -1.99 -6.51
C CYS A 433 9.55 -2.80 -7.17
N ALA A 434 9.51 -4.14 -7.12
CA ALA A 434 10.47 -4.96 -7.86
C ALA A 434 10.11 -5.05 -9.34
N PRO A 435 11.07 -4.94 -10.28
CA PRO A 435 10.90 -5.47 -11.62
C PRO A 435 11.12 -6.98 -11.63
N GLN A 436 10.26 -7.68 -12.37
CA GLN A 436 10.57 -9.03 -12.80
C GLN A 436 11.66 -8.96 -13.88
N VAL A 437 12.76 -9.68 -13.66
CA VAL A 437 13.87 -9.81 -14.62
C VAL A 437 13.94 -11.27 -15.05
N SER A 438 14.02 -11.56 -16.35
CA SER A 438 13.92 -12.93 -16.86
C SER A 438 15.09 -13.84 -16.47
N ASN A 439 16.25 -13.28 -16.13
CA ASN A 439 17.41 -14.04 -15.67
C ASN A 439 17.42 -14.26 -14.13
N GLN A 440 17.72 -15.50 -13.72
CA GLN A 440 17.81 -15.92 -12.31
C GLN A 440 19.08 -15.42 -11.57
N HIS A 441 19.99 -14.73 -12.26
CA HIS A 441 21.36 -14.46 -11.76
C HIS A 441 21.82 -12.98 -11.82
N SER A 442 20.94 -12.01 -12.10
CA SER A 442 21.36 -10.61 -12.32
C SER A 442 20.35 -9.54 -11.88
N LEU A 443 20.79 -8.64 -10.99
CA LEU A 443 20.25 -7.32 -10.61
C LEU A 443 18.74 -7.07 -10.76
N VAL A 444 18.03 -7.00 -9.64
CA VAL A 444 16.66 -6.47 -9.54
C VAL A 444 16.71 -4.94 -9.37
N ARG A 445 15.85 -4.17 -10.06
CA ARG A 445 15.99 -2.69 -10.21
C ARG A 445 14.73 -1.87 -9.83
N PHE A 446 14.62 -1.44 -8.58
CA PHE A 446 13.35 -1.00 -7.98
C PHE A 446 12.95 0.45 -8.29
N PRO A 447 11.91 0.73 -9.12
CA PRO A 447 11.23 2.02 -9.08
C PRO A 447 10.69 2.35 -7.68
N ALA A 448 10.69 3.63 -7.30
CA ALA A 448 10.15 4.15 -6.03
C ALA A 448 9.79 5.64 -6.17
N ALA A 449 9.03 6.25 -5.26
CA ALA A 449 8.78 7.69 -5.24
C ALA A 449 9.80 8.46 -4.38
N ALA A 450 9.96 9.77 -4.65
CA ALA A 450 10.93 10.66 -4.00
C ALA A 450 10.47 12.13 -4.02
N ASN A 451 9.77 12.59 -2.99
CA ASN A 451 8.96 13.82 -3.05
C ASN A 451 9.70 15.06 -2.53
N ASN A 452 9.94 16.06 -3.40
CA ASN A 452 10.66 17.28 -3.04
C ASN A 452 9.78 18.19 -2.15
N GLY A 453 10.00 18.16 -0.84
CA GLY A 453 9.22 18.89 0.16
C GLY A 453 9.43 20.41 0.20
N ARG A 454 10.47 20.96 -0.47
CA ARG A 454 10.61 22.43 -0.61
C ARG A 454 9.73 23.02 -1.71
N THR A 455 9.35 22.21 -2.72
CA THR A 455 8.58 22.68 -3.88
C THR A 455 7.29 21.87 -4.13
N CYS A 456 7.07 20.79 -3.38
CA CYS A 456 5.95 19.85 -3.47
C CYS A 456 5.80 19.13 -4.82
N HIS A 457 6.93 18.85 -5.48
CA HIS A 457 6.94 18.10 -6.72
C HIS A 457 7.42 16.65 -6.50
N PRO A 458 6.60 15.63 -6.81
CA PRO A 458 6.97 14.23 -6.69
C PRO A 458 7.97 13.78 -7.76
N ALA A 459 9.05 13.15 -7.34
CA ALA A 459 10.05 12.49 -8.18
C ALA A 459 9.85 10.96 -8.10
N ASN A 460 10.42 10.19 -9.04
CA ASN A 460 10.44 8.73 -8.99
C ASN A 460 11.90 8.27 -9.15
N ALA A 461 12.41 7.45 -8.24
CA ALA A 461 13.65 6.66 -8.32
C ALA A 461 13.48 5.37 -9.16
N VAL A 462 14.58 4.71 -9.54
CA VAL A 462 14.68 3.32 -10.08
C VAL A 462 16.01 2.70 -9.65
N LEU A 463 16.08 2.23 -8.41
CA LEU A 463 17.28 1.69 -7.75
C LEU A 463 17.80 0.43 -8.46
N ALA A 464 18.98 -0.08 -8.08
CA ALA A 464 19.52 -1.38 -8.53
C ALA A 464 20.35 -2.02 -7.42
N THR A 465 20.61 -3.34 -7.50
CA THR A 465 20.91 -4.15 -6.31
C THR A 465 22.03 -5.19 -6.48
N GLY A 466 22.74 -5.45 -5.37
CA GLY A 466 23.75 -6.49 -5.21
C GLY A 466 24.75 -6.13 -4.10
N GLU A 467 25.84 -6.90 -3.96
CA GLU A 467 26.75 -6.76 -2.81
C GLU A 467 27.89 -5.74 -3.02
N GLY A 468 27.78 -4.58 -2.38
CA GLY A 468 28.93 -3.87 -1.80
C GLY A 468 29.52 -2.67 -2.55
N CYS A 469 28.89 -1.49 -2.47
CA CYS A 469 29.62 -0.22 -2.48
C CYS A 469 28.83 0.96 -1.86
N ARG A 470 29.49 2.10 -1.63
CA ARG A 470 28.88 3.32 -1.06
C ARG A 470 28.06 4.10 -2.09
N ALA A 471 26.92 4.65 -1.67
CA ALA A 471 26.21 5.67 -2.43
C ALA A 471 26.85 7.07 -2.24
N THR A 472 26.85 7.89 -3.29
CA THR A 472 27.24 9.32 -3.24
C THR A 472 26.45 10.13 -4.27
N ALA A 473 25.39 10.82 -3.85
CA ALA A 473 24.69 11.80 -4.68
C ALA A 473 25.32 13.21 -4.51
N LYS A 474 25.12 14.09 -5.50
CA LYS A 474 25.55 15.50 -5.45
C LYS A 474 24.41 16.41 -5.88
N THR A 475 23.73 17.01 -4.91
CA THR A 475 22.74 18.06 -5.16
C THR A 475 23.41 19.36 -5.56
N LEU A 476 22.76 20.13 -6.43
CA LEU A 476 23.03 21.56 -6.58
C LEU A 476 22.07 22.30 -5.65
N ASP A 477 22.61 23.12 -4.75
CA ASP A 477 21.87 24.21 -4.12
C ASP A 477 21.79 25.41 -5.09
N GLU A 478 20.93 26.39 -4.77
CA GLU A 478 20.71 27.65 -5.50
C GLU A 478 20.01 27.44 -6.88
N GLU A 479 18.98 28.19 -7.28
CA GLU A 479 18.55 29.55 -6.90
C GLU A 479 17.00 29.69 -6.99
N GLY A 480 16.44 30.85 -6.61
CA GLY A 480 14.98 31.05 -6.50
C GLY A 480 14.30 31.58 -7.76
N ALA A 481 13.63 30.72 -8.52
CA ALA A 481 12.73 31.12 -9.63
C ALA A 481 11.44 30.28 -9.64
N LEU A 482 10.30 30.93 -9.95
CA LEU A 482 8.96 30.33 -9.91
C LEU A 482 8.52 29.93 -11.33
N GLU A 483 9.13 28.87 -11.88
CA GLU A 483 8.91 28.41 -13.25
C GLU A 483 8.41 26.96 -13.36
N PHE A 484 7.54 26.72 -14.34
CA PHE A 484 6.85 25.45 -14.57
C PHE A 484 7.61 24.55 -15.57
N TYR A 485 8.49 23.67 -15.06
CA TYR A 485 9.21 22.67 -15.87
C TYR A 485 9.14 21.25 -15.29
N TYR A 486 9.04 20.26 -16.19
CA TYR A 486 9.08 18.81 -15.95
C TYR A 486 10.54 18.31 -15.97
N ARG A 487 10.97 17.35 -15.13
CA ARG A 487 12.38 16.88 -15.05
C ARG A 487 12.51 15.43 -14.57
N VAL A 488 13.59 14.70 -14.91
CA VAL A 488 14.00 13.37 -14.39
C VAL A 488 15.52 13.30 -14.46
N ASN A 489 16.24 12.69 -13.55
CA ASN A 489 17.71 12.65 -13.59
C ASN A 489 18.24 11.43 -12.81
N VAL A 490 18.80 10.34 -13.40
CA VAL A 490 18.68 8.86 -13.02
C VAL A 490 19.84 8.09 -12.25
N ALA A 491 19.56 7.22 -11.23
CA ALA A 491 20.29 6.48 -10.10
C ALA A 491 20.48 4.96 -10.08
N TYR A 492 21.47 4.53 -9.27
CA TYR A 492 21.71 3.12 -8.93
C TYR A 492 22.45 2.99 -7.57
N PHE A 493 22.34 1.83 -6.89
CA PHE A 493 23.52 1.29 -6.19
C PHE A 493 24.35 0.59 -7.27
N ILE A 494 25.65 0.89 -7.34
CA ILE A 494 26.51 0.61 -8.49
C ILE A 494 27.40 -0.59 -8.20
N LEU A 495 27.45 -1.54 -9.16
CA LEU A 495 28.37 -2.67 -9.16
C LEU A 495 28.94 -2.87 -10.57
N ASN A 496 30.19 -3.32 -10.66
CA ASN A 496 30.94 -3.49 -11.91
C ASN A 496 31.05 -2.21 -12.79
N ASP A 497 31.56 -1.12 -12.18
CA ASP A 497 32.18 0.04 -12.83
C ASP A 497 31.35 0.89 -13.84
N LYS A 498 30.01 0.93 -13.73
CA LYS A 498 29.15 1.87 -14.50
C LYS A 498 28.19 2.67 -13.57
N ARG A 499 28.11 4.01 -13.70
CA ARG A 499 27.62 4.97 -12.66
C ARG A 499 26.36 5.82 -13.04
N ALA A 500 25.44 6.17 -12.10
CA ALA A 500 24.43 7.30 -12.18
C ALA A 500 23.59 7.61 -10.85
N PHE A 501 22.74 8.70 -10.71
CA PHE A 501 21.83 9.16 -9.55
C PHE A 501 20.37 9.74 -9.89
N ILE A 502 19.15 9.31 -9.32
CA ILE A 502 17.67 9.42 -9.78
C ILE A 502 16.86 10.58 -9.06
N GLY A 503 16.03 11.37 -9.80
CA GLY A 503 14.60 11.73 -9.55
C GLY A 503 13.69 11.70 -10.84
N TYR A 504 12.36 11.96 -10.75
CA TYR A 504 11.39 12.52 -11.76
C TYR A 504 10.88 13.90 -11.26
N ARG A 505 9.78 14.44 -11.78
CA ARG A 505 9.07 15.66 -11.35
C ARG A 505 7.65 15.70 -11.96
N ALA A 506 6.73 14.95 -11.35
CA ALA A 506 5.29 15.10 -11.54
C ALA A 506 4.74 16.28 -10.69
N PHE A 507 3.43 16.28 -10.44
CA PHE A 507 2.72 17.23 -9.58
C PHE A 507 2.01 16.49 -8.44
N TRP A 508 1.94 17.15 -7.27
CA TRP A 508 1.16 16.91 -6.04
C TRP A 508 0.39 15.59 -5.88
N GLY A 509 0.52 14.97 -4.71
CA GLY A 509 -0.39 13.93 -4.21
C GLY A 509 0.31 12.70 -3.63
N ILE A 510 -0.50 11.83 -3.04
CA ILE A 510 -0.10 10.80 -2.07
C ILE A 510 0.65 9.61 -2.70
N ASP A 511 1.84 9.31 -2.17
CA ASP A 511 2.67 8.15 -2.50
C ASP A 511 2.90 7.29 -1.24
N GLY A 512 1.97 6.37 -0.98
CA GLY A 512 2.00 5.45 0.16
C GLY A 512 1.02 4.30 -0.06
N VAL A 513 1.02 3.75 -1.28
CA VAL A 513 -0.02 2.84 -1.78
C VAL A 513 0.55 1.94 -2.89
N LEU A 514 0.26 0.64 -2.82
CA LEU A 514 0.98 -0.41 -3.54
C LEU A 514 1.03 -0.31 -5.07
N PHE A 515 2.13 -0.87 -5.57
CA PHE A 515 2.61 -0.77 -6.96
C PHE A 515 2.80 -2.14 -7.61
N THR A 516 2.56 -2.20 -8.93
CA THR A 516 2.87 -3.38 -9.78
C THR A 516 3.68 -2.95 -11.00
N LEU A 517 4.73 -3.70 -11.33
CA LEU A 517 5.33 -3.67 -12.67
C LEU A 517 4.79 -4.83 -13.51
N VAL A 518 4.34 -4.53 -14.72
CA VAL A 518 3.95 -5.56 -15.71
C VAL A 518 4.95 -5.55 -16.85
N THR A 519 5.63 -6.69 -17.07
CA THR A 519 6.46 -6.95 -18.25
C THR A 519 5.66 -7.64 -19.34
N GLN A 520 5.85 -7.30 -20.61
CA GLN A 520 5.28 -8.05 -21.73
C GLN A 520 6.22 -9.18 -22.14
N ASP A 521 5.97 -10.39 -21.63
CA ASP A 521 6.57 -11.60 -22.21
C ASP A 521 6.11 -11.75 -23.66
N LYS A 522 7.07 -11.93 -24.57
CA LYS A 522 6.79 -12.26 -25.98
C LYS A 522 6.61 -13.79 -26.09
N PRO A 523 5.61 -14.25 -26.86
CA PRO A 523 5.28 -15.68 -27.00
C PRO A 523 6.33 -16.48 -27.79
#